data_AF-W1DSP8-F1
#
_entry.id   AF-W1DSP8-F1
#
_cell.length_a   1.000
_cell.length_b   1.000
_cell.length_c   1.000
_cell.angle_alpha   90.00
_cell.angle_beta   90.00
_cell.angle_gamma   90.00
#
_symmetry.space_group_name_H-M   'P 1'
#
loop_
_entity.id
_entity.type
_entity.pdbx_description
1 polymer ?
#
loop_
_entity_poly.entity_id
_entity_poly.type
_entity_poly.pdbx_seq_one_letter_code
_entity_poly.pdbx_strand_id
1 'polypeptide(L)'
;MCSWERERGEEVETSAKKGLLSTLLSLAKDMRSTFYLRVFRKHLGMYLCGFGAEWLFASIFTYFVIFVLQHDPAMVAGLNSLNSILQLISTALFIGLCVKKGFSKPYILALGIVIFAVLLYTSLWFFHLPSGLATVLMFGITVLFGLGTGGVYYIPWTVYTFLADVDEIYTGRRREGIYAGAMTFSGKILRSIVVFSMGAILSFYGFQSKAHSQPESAVTAIAVVFCVGVIALALAAIVFSKQMKLDRKAHLVVLQEVARIKAGGKISDIAPDVRVIVEDLVGHRYEECWGNSKLFKDAAPAPAQTVVSH
;
A
#
# COMPACT_ATOMS: atom_id res chain seq x y z
N MET A 1 20.77 3.64 -30.23
CA MET A 1 19.57 4.19 -29.57
C MET A 1 18.98 3.11 -28.67
N CYS A 2 19.35 3.09 -27.39
CA CYS A 2 18.76 2.19 -26.40
C CYS A 2 17.47 2.81 -25.88
N SER A 3 16.36 2.58 -26.60
CA SER A 3 15.04 2.88 -26.07
C SER A 3 14.68 1.78 -25.07
N TRP A 4 14.67 2.13 -23.78
CA TRP A 4 14.16 1.27 -22.71
C TRP A 4 12.62 1.17 -22.71
N GLU A 5 11.96 1.82 -23.67
CA GLU A 5 10.52 1.66 -23.88
C GLU A 5 10.28 0.32 -24.60
N ARG A 6 9.50 -0.56 -23.95
CA ARG A 6 8.86 -1.67 -24.65
C ARG A 6 8.04 -1.10 -25.81
N GLU A 7 8.12 -1.75 -26.97
CA GLU A 7 7.30 -1.41 -28.14
C GLU A 7 5.85 -1.18 -27.70
N ARG A 8 5.40 0.07 -27.88
CA ARG A 8 4.04 0.49 -27.54
C ARG A 8 3.11 -0.23 -28.52
N GLY A 9 2.52 -1.34 -28.07
CA GLY A 9 1.41 -1.95 -28.78
C GLY A 9 0.35 -0.88 -29.00
N GLU A 10 -0.05 -0.70 -30.26
CA GLU A 10 -0.87 0.39 -30.80
C GLU A 10 -1.82 1.01 -29.76
N GLU A 11 -1.43 2.17 -29.21
CA GLU A 11 -2.35 3.04 -28.51
C GLU A 11 -3.33 3.56 -29.56
N VAL A 12 -4.54 3.00 -29.58
CA VAL A 12 -5.65 3.57 -30.36
C VAL A 12 -5.85 5.00 -29.87
N GLU A 13 -5.40 5.97 -30.68
CA GLU A 13 -5.67 7.39 -30.49
C GLU A 13 -7.19 7.62 -30.50
N THR A 14 -7.81 7.48 -29.33
CA THR A 14 -9.14 8.03 -29.09
C THR A 14 -8.98 9.48 -28.66
N SER A 15 -8.34 10.28 -29.52
CA SER A 15 -8.35 11.74 -29.43
C SER A 15 -9.71 12.28 -29.91
N ALA A 16 -10.78 11.90 -29.20
CA ALA A 16 -11.96 12.73 -29.19
C ALA A 16 -11.70 13.80 -28.13
N LYS A 17 -11.69 15.08 -28.52
CA LYS A 17 -11.61 16.25 -27.62
C LYS A 17 -12.81 16.23 -26.67
N LYS A 18 -12.73 15.40 -25.65
CA LYS A 18 -13.66 15.34 -24.53
C LYS A 18 -13.32 16.53 -23.63
N GLY A 19 -14.33 17.32 -23.27
CA GLY A 19 -14.14 18.41 -22.32
C GLY A 19 -13.55 17.88 -21.02
N LEU A 20 -12.73 18.69 -20.32
CA LEU A 20 -12.02 18.30 -19.09
C LEU A 20 -12.92 17.54 -18.10
N LEU A 21 -14.16 17.98 -17.93
CA LEU A 21 -15.13 17.36 -17.03
C LEU A 21 -15.52 15.94 -17.47
N SER A 22 -15.71 15.72 -18.76
CA SER A 22 -16.01 14.38 -19.30
C SER A 22 -14.81 13.43 -19.22
N THR A 23 -13.58 13.95 -19.36
CA THR A 23 -12.34 13.18 -19.15
C THR A 23 -12.17 12.80 -17.69
N LEU A 24 -12.44 13.72 -16.76
CA LEU A 24 -12.44 13.44 -15.31
C LEU A 24 -13.52 12.42 -14.93
N LEU A 25 -14.72 12.52 -15.50
CA LEU A 25 -15.79 11.53 -15.29
C LEU A 25 -15.41 10.15 -15.82
N SER A 26 -14.75 10.06 -16.98
CA SER A 26 -14.25 8.77 -17.48
C SER A 26 -13.15 8.20 -16.59
N LEU A 27 -12.20 9.03 -16.14
CA LEU A 27 -11.17 8.61 -15.18
C LEU A 27 -11.78 8.12 -13.86
N ALA A 28 -12.79 8.81 -13.33
CA ALA A 28 -13.48 8.38 -12.11
C ALA A 28 -14.22 7.04 -12.32
N LYS A 29 -14.85 6.84 -13.49
CA LYS A 29 -15.48 5.56 -13.85
C LYS A 29 -14.44 4.45 -13.97
N ASP A 30 -13.28 4.73 -14.55
CA ASP A 30 -12.18 3.78 -14.71
C ASP A 30 -11.53 3.44 -13.37
N MET A 31 -11.32 4.42 -12.48
CA MET A 31 -10.88 4.20 -11.10
C MET A 31 -11.90 3.37 -10.32
N ARG A 32 -13.21 3.61 -10.50
CA ARG A 32 -14.23 2.74 -9.90
C ARG A 32 -14.16 1.32 -10.45
N SER A 33 -13.76 1.16 -11.72
CA SER A 33 -13.67 -0.16 -12.34
C SER A 33 -12.59 -1.06 -11.72
N THR A 34 -11.50 -0.49 -11.20
CA THR A 34 -10.44 -1.26 -10.54
C THR A 34 -10.95 -1.95 -9.26
N PHE A 35 -11.95 -1.37 -8.59
CA PHE A 35 -12.58 -1.99 -7.42
C PHE A 35 -13.35 -3.28 -7.74
N TYR A 36 -13.65 -3.60 -9.01
CA TYR A 36 -14.26 -4.88 -9.37
C TYR A 36 -13.29 -6.05 -9.18
N LEU A 37 -11.97 -5.82 -9.26
CA LEU A 37 -10.95 -6.83 -9.03
C LEU A 37 -10.80 -7.14 -7.54
N ARG A 38 -11.00 -8.42 -7.19
CA ARG A 38 -10.95 -8.87 -5.79
C ARG A 38 -9.57 -8.64 -5.18
N VAL A 39 -8.51 -8.96 -5.92
CA VAL A 39 -7.12 -8.71 -5.48
C VAL A 39 -6.85 -7.23 -5.22
N PHE A 40 -7.42 -6.33 -6.04
CA PHE A 40 -7.28 -4.88 -5.84
C PHE A 40 -7.90 -4.39 -4.55
N ARG A 41 -9.12 -4.82 -4.22
CA ARG A 41 -9.76 -4.42 -2.95
C ARG A 41 -8.94 -4.85 -1.74
N LYS A 42 -8.40 -6.08 -1.75
CA LYS A 42 -7.57 -6.62 -0.67
C LYS A 42 -6.23 -5.88 -0.57
N HIS A 43 -5.58 -5.64 -1.71
CA HIS A 43 -4.34 -4.88 -1.79
C HIS A 43 -4.51 -3.44 -1.31
N LEU A 44 -5.58 -2.78 -1.76
CA LEU A 44 -5.90 -1.41 -1.35
C LEU A 44 -6.13 -1.36 0.16
N GLY A 45 -6.87 -2.29 0.75
CA GLY A 45 -7.03 -2.39 2.20
C GLY A 45 -5.70 -2.56 2.94
N MET A 46 -4.82 -3.43 2.45
CA MET A 46 -3.46 -3.62 2.98
C MET A 46 -2.63 -2.33 2.89
N TYR A 47 -2.59 -1.70 1.72
CA TYR A 47 -1.89 -0.44 1.47
C TYR A 47 -2.39 0.66 2.39
N LEU A 48 -3.70 0.89 2.40
CA LEU A 48 -4.35 1.93 3.20
C LEU A 48 -4.07 1.72 4.68
N CYS A 49 -4.32 0.54 5.25
CA CYS A 49 -4.10 0.33 6.67
C CYS A 49 -2.62 0.42 7.06
N GLY A 50 -1.71 -0.12 6.23
CA GLY A 50 -0.27 -0.08 6.51
C GLY A 50 0.33 1.32 6.45
N PHE A 51 0.10 2.04 5.35
CA PHE A 51 0.53 3.43 5.22
C PHE A 51 -0.23 4.35 6.17
N GLY A 52 -1.49 4.05 6.46
CA GLY A 52 -2.28 4.75 7.46
C GLY A 52 -1.63 4.70 8.85
N ALA A 53 -1.11 3.52 9.25
CA ALA A 53 -0.37 3.37 10.49
C ALA A 53 0.91 4.23 10.49
N GLU A 54 1.66 4.23 9.39
CA GLU A 54 2.88 5.04 9.23
C GLU A 54 2.59 6.55 9.23
N TRP A 55 1.54 6.99 8.54
CA TRP A 55 1.12 8.40 8.54
C TRP A 55 0.59 8.84 9.89
N LEU A 56 -0.16 7.99 10.59
CA LEU A 56 -0.62 8.28 11.94
C LEU A 56 0.59 8.43 12.86
N PHE A 57 1.51 7.46 12.84
CA PHE A 57 2.77 7.53 13.57
C PHE A 57 3.51 8.84 13.26
N ALA A 58 3.77 9.15 12.00
CA ALA A 58 4.51 10.36 11.62
C ALA A 58 3.81 11.65 12.07
N SER A 59 2.47 11.68 12.09
CA SER A 59 1.70 12.84 12.52
C SER A 59 1.73 13.07 14.04
N ILE A 60 1.71 11.98 14.83
CA ILE A 60 1.59 12.05 16.29
C ILE A 60 2.94 11.90 17.01
N PHE A 61 3.96 11.33 16.37
CA PHE A 61 5.28 11.05 16.95
C PHE A 61 5.97 12.30 17.50
N THR A 62 5.92 13.42 16.76
CA THR A 62 6.47 14.70 17.22
C THR A 62 5.81 15.15 18.53
N TYR A 63 4.48 15.06 18.62
CA TYR A 63 3.75 15.40 19.84
C TYR A 63 4.07 14.44 20.99
N PHE A 64 4.23 13.14 20.69
CA PHE A 64 4.59 12.14 21.67
C PHE A 64 5.97 12.42 22.29
N VAL A 65 7.00 12.65 21.47
CA VAL A 65 8.35 12.91 21.99
C VAL A 65 8.43 14.23 22.78
N ILE A 66 7.75 15.28 22.32
CA ILE A 66 7.82 16.61 22.96
C ILE A 66 6.96 16.66 24.23
N PHE A 67 5.71 16.22 24.17
CA PHE A 67 4.76 16.43 25.27
C PHE A 67 4.64 15.25 26.22
N VAL A 68 4.85 14.02 25.74
CA VAL A 68 4.75 12.81 26.58
C VAL A 68 6.12 12.44 27.16
N LEU A 69 7.17 12.42 26.33
CA LEU A 69 8.53 12.09 26.77
C LEU A 69 9.35 13.31 27.21
N GLN A 70 8.83 14.53 27.05
CA GLN A 70 9.45 15.79 27.49
C GLN A 70 10.86 16.03 26.91
N HIS A 71 11.08 15.63 25.65
CA HIS A 71 12.33 15.87 24.92
C HIS A 71 12.25 17.06 23.96
N ASP A 72 13.42 17.59 23.60
CA ASP A 72 13.56 18.74 22.70
C ASP A 72 13.16 18.39 21.24
N PRO A 73 12.50 19.30 20.49
CA PRO A 73 12.28 19.17 19.05
C PRO A 73 13.51 18.77 18.23
N ALA A 74 14.73 19.19 18.62
CA ALA A 74 15.98 18.79 17.96
C ALA A 74 16.19 17.27 17.97
N MET A 75 15.79 16.60 19.05
CA MET A 75 15.82 15.14 19.15
C MET A 75 14.90 14.51 18.10
N VAL A 76 13.68 15.04 17.94
CA VAL A 76 12.70 14.55 16.96
C VAL A 76 13.27 14.62 15.54
N ALA A 77 13.92 15.72 15.19
CA ALA A 77 14.56 15.87 13.90
C ALA A 77 15.67 14.83 13.67
N GLY A 78 16.47 14.55 14.71
CA GLY A 78 17.49 13.50 14.68
C GLY A 78 16.92 12.10 14.48
N LEU A 79 15.86 11.73 15.21
CA LEU A 79 15.20 10.43 15.09
C LEU A 79 14.53 10.26 13.72
N ASN A 80 13.87 11.29 13.19
CA ASN A 80 13.27 11.25 11.85
C ASN A 80 14.32 11.09 10.73
N SER A 81 15.47 11.76 10.89
CA SER A 81 16.59 11.65 9.95
C SER A 81 17.19 10.24 9.97
N LEU A 82 17.40 9.70 11.18
CA LEU A 82 17.88 8.32 11.37
C LEU A 82 16.90 7.31 10.77
N ASN A 83 15.60 7.47 11.05
CA ASN A 83 14.55 6.62 10.49
C ASN A 83 14.58 6.61 8.96
N SER A 84 14.75 7.77 8.32
CA SER A 84 14.81 7.87 6.86
C SER A 84 16.00 7.11 6.26
N ILE A 85 17.19 7.21 6.88
CA ILE A 85 18.39 6.45 6.46
C ILE A 85 18.16 4.95 6.60
N LEU A 86 17.60 4.53 7.74
CA LEU A 86 17.34 3.12 8.00
C LEU A 86 16.23 2.55 7.15
N GLN A 87 15.22 3.34 6.79
CA GLN A 87 14.17 2.94 5.88
C GLN A 87 14.75 2.58 4.50
N LEU A 88 15.77 3.30 4.04
CA LEU A 88 16.49 2.98 2.80
C LEU A 88 17.21 1.63 2.89
N ILE A 89 17.99 1.41 3.96
CA ILE A 89 18.71 0.15 4.21
C ILE A 89 17.72 -1.02 4.37
N SER A 90 16.66 -0.79 5.13
CA SER A 90 15.57 -1.71 5.35
C SER A 90 14.92 -2.13 4.05
N THR A 91 14.66 -1.19 3.14
CA THR A 91 14.06 -1.48 1.84
C THR A 91 14.92 -2.48 1.07
N ALA A 92 16.25 -2.29 1.05
CA ALA A 92 17.18 -3.24 0.42
C ALA A 92 17.12 -4.65 1.04
N LEU A 93 17.05 -4.75 2.38
CA LEU A 93 16.89 -6.04 3.07
C LEU A 93 15.56 -6.73 2.74
N PHE A 94 14.47 -5.96 2.68
CA PHE A 94 13.15 -6.49 2.37
C PHE A 94 13.00 -6.92 0.93
N ILE A 95 13.71 -6.31 -0.03
CA ILE A 95 13.79 -6.82 -1.41
C ILE A 95 14.27 -8.28 -1.39
N GLY A 96 15.40 -8.56 -0.73
CA GLY A 96 15.96 -9.92 -0.63
C GLY A 96 15.02 -10.90 0.08
N LEU A 97 14.33 -10.46 1.14
CA LEU A 97 13.35 -11.29 1.86
C LEU A 97 12.11 -11.60 1.01
N CYS A 98 11.61 -10.63 0.24
CA CYS A 98 10.45 -10.81 -0.62
C CYS A 98 10.73 -11.81 -1.75
N VAL A 99 11.94 -11.79 -2.33
CA VAL A 99 12.35 -12.76 -3.36
C VAL A 99 12.31 -14.20 -2.83
N LYS A 100 12.71 -14.42 -1.57
CA LYS A 100 12.79 -15.75 -0.95
C LYS A 100 11.48 -16.24 -0.33
N LYS A 101 10.71 -15.36 0.33
CA LYS A 101 9.56 -15.75 1.17
C LYS A 101 8.19 -15.28 0.63
N GLY A 102 8.15 -14.62 -0.53
CA GLY A 102 6.94 -13.99 -1.08
C GLY A 102 6.62 -12.67 -0.38
N PHE A 103 5.47 -12.07 -0.66
CA PHE A 103 5.14 -10.71 -0.20
C PHE A 103 4.39 -10.65 1.14
N SER A 104 3.49 -11.60 1.41
CA SER A 104 2.64 -11.57 2.61
C SER A 104 3.44 -11.78 3.91
N LYS A 105 4.36 -12.76 3.94
CA LYS A 105 5.13 -13.06 5.18
C LYS A 105 6.08 -11.94 5.58
N PRO A 106 6.92 -11.36 4.69
CA PRO A 106 7.75 -10.23 5.05
C PRO A 106 6.94 -9.00 5.44
N TYR A 107 5.78 -8.76 4.82
CA TYR A 107 4.93 -7.64 5.22
C TYR A 107 4.39 -7.77 6.65
N ILE A 108 3.95 -8.96 7.03
CA ILE A 108 3.51 -9.24 8.41
C ILE A 108 4.68 -9.09 9.39
N LEU A 109 5.88 -9.55 9.02
CA LEU A 109 7.08 -9.36 9.83
C LEU A 109 7.43 -7.86 10.01
N ALA A 110 7.38 -7.08 8.93
CA ALA A 110 7.62 -5.64 8.95
C ALA A 110 6.64 -4.91 9.88
N LEU A 111 5.34 -5.21 9.76
CA LEU A 111 4.32 -4.67 10.66
C LEU A 111 4.48 -5.14 12.10
N GLY A 112 4.92 -6.38 12.31
CA GLY A 112 5.25 -6.89 13.65
C GLY A 112 6.39 -6.11 14.31
N ILE A 113 7.44 -5.79 13.55
CA ILE A 113 8.55 -4.94 14.01
C ILE A 113 8.04 -3.53 14.36
N VAL A 114 7.19 -2.95 13.52
CA VAL A 114 6.57 -1.63 13.77
C VAL A 114 5.72 -1.64 15.05
N ILE A 115 4.85 -2.63 15.22
CA ILE A 115 4.02 -2.80 16.43
C ILE A 115 4.90 -2.92 17.67
N PHE A 116 5.94 -3.75 17.59
CA PHE A 116 6.87 -3.93 18.70
C PHE A 116 7.62 -2.64 19.05
N ALA A 117 8.08 -1.88 18.05
CA ALA A 117 8.72 -0.58 18.28
C ALA A 117 7.76 0.45 18.92
N VAL A 118 6.49 0.50 18.49
CA VAL A 118 5.47 1.38 19.10
C VAL A 118 5.21 1.00 20.56
N LEU A 119 5.15 -0.30 20.87
CA LEU A 119 5.04 -0.78 22.25
C LEU A 119 6.25 -0.39 23.09
N LEU A 120 7.48 -0.49 22.54
CA LEU A 120 8.68 -0.05 23.23
C LEU A 120 8.67 1.47 23.49
N TYR A 121 8.29 2.29 22.51
CA TYR A 121 8.11 3.73 22.72
C TYR A 121 7.10 4.04 23.83
N THR A 122 5.98 3.31 23.84
CA THR A 122 4.95 3.46 24.87
C THR A 122 5.47 3.01 26.24
N SER A 123 6.32 1.99 26.30
CA SER A 123 6.91 1.54 27.57
C SER A 123 7.84 2.58 28.21
N LEU A 124 8.53 3.40 27.40
CA LEU A 124 9.38 4.48 27.91
C LEU A 124 8.59 5.52 28.72
N TRP A 125 7.31 5.72 28.39
CA TRP A 125 6.42 6.60 29.15
C TRP A 125 6.13 6.07 30.56
N PHE A 126 6.05 4.74 30.74
CA PHE A 126 5.75 4.14 32.06
C PHE A 126 6.99 4.05 32.96
N PHE A 127 8.16 3.74 32.41
CA PHE A 127 9.34 3.38 33.20
C PHE A 127 10.14 4.55 33.78
N HIS A 128 9.79 5.82 33.48
CA HIS A 128 10.43 7.03 34.03
C HIS A 128 11.97 6.91 34.14
N LEU A 129 12.60 6.47 33.05
CA LEU A 129 14.02 6.12 33.03
C LEU A 129 14.92 7.37 33.12
N PRO A 130 16.15 7.24 33.62
CA PRO A 130 17.13 8.34 33.60
C PRO A 130 17.33 8.87 32.16
N SER A 131 17.45 10.19 32.02
CA SER A 131 17.44 10.89 30.72
C SER A 131 18.46 10.36 29.70
N GLY A 132 19.67 10.01 30.15
CA GLY A 132 20.71 9.44 29.30
C GLY A 132 20.34 8.06 28.74
N LEU A 133 19.76 7.19 29.57
CA LEU A 133 19.35 5.85 29.17
C LEU A 133 18.08 5.89 28.31
N ALA A 134 17.13 6.76 28.63
CA ALA A 134 15.94 6.99 27.81
C ALA A 134 16.31 7.42 26.38
N THR A 135 17.27 8.34 26.24
CA THR A 135 17.75 8.81 24.93
C THR A 135 18.38 7.68 24.11
N VAL A 136 19.26 6.89 24.71
CA VAL A 136 19.90 5.74 24.03
C VAL A 136 18.85 4.72 23.59
N LEU A 137 17.87 4.42 24.45
CA LEU A 137 16.77 3.52 24.09
C LEU A 137 15.92 4.08 22.97
N MET A 138 15.60 5.39 22.96
CA MET A 138 14.84 6.01 21.87
C MET A 138 15.54 5.84 20.52
N PHE A 139 16.85 6.06 20.46
CA PHE A 139 17.64 5.79 19.23
C PHE A 139 17.58 4.31 18.84
N GLY A 140 17.77 3.39 19.80
CA GLY A 140 17.65 1.95 19.54
C GLY A 140 16.28 1.53 19.03
N ILE A 141 15.20 2.11 19.57
CA ILE A 141 13.83 1.84 19.12
C ILE A 141 13.59 2.46 17.73
N THR A 142 14.11 3.66 17.45
CA THR A 142 14.09 4.24 16.09
C THR A 142 14.79 3.32 15.11
N VAL A 143 15.90 2.69 15.52
CA VAL A 143 16.62 1.77 14.64
C VAL A 143 15.72 0.62 14.23
N LEU A 144 15.07 0.01 15.22
CA LEU A 144 14.16 -1.10 15.01
C LEU A 144 12.94 -0.67 14.17
N PHE A 145 12.38 0.50 14.46
CA PHE A 145 11.24 1.06 13.72
C PHE A 145 11.59 1.30 12.25
N GLY A 146 12.73 1.92 11.96
CA GLY A 146 13.21 2.16 10.59
C GLY A 146 13.46 0.88 9.79
N LEU A 147 13.86 -0.19 10.47
CA LEU A 147 13.94 -1.53 9.87
C LEU A 147 12.58 -2.16 9.59
N GLY A 148 11.50 -1.72 10.23
CA GLY A 148 10.15 -2.18 9.91
C GLY A 148 9.52 -1.39 8.76
N THR A 149 9.63 -0.05 8.81
CA THR A 149 8.96 0.86 7.86
C THR A 149 9.41 0.69 6.42
N GLY A 150 10.65 0.28 6.16
CA GLY A 150 11.11 0.02 4.79
C GLY A 150 10.34 -1.11 4.11
N GLY A 151 10.03 -2.18 4.85
CA GLY A 151 9.21 -3.28 4.34
C GLY A 151 7.74 -2.89 4.13
N VAL A 152 7.18 -2.08 5.03
CA VAL A 152 5.80 -1.57 4.94
C VAL A 152 5.64 -0.67 3.71
N TYR A 153 6.65 0.13 3.39
CA TYR A 153 6.65 0.99 2.20
C TYR A 153 6.85 0.18 0.92
N TYR A 154 7.90 -0.63 0.84
CA TYR A 154 8.31 -1.32 -0.38
C TYR A 154 7.28 -2.32 -0.92
N ILE A 155 6.66 -3.11 -0.03
CA ILE A 155 5.87 -4.27 -0.46
C ILE A 155 4.60 -3.86 -1.22
N PRO A 156 3.76 -2.92 -0.74
CA PRO A 156 2.61 -2.45 -1.52
C PRO A 156 3.02 -1.87 -2.88
N TRP A 157 4.10 -1.09 -2.92
CA TRP A 157 4.64 -0.54 -4.17
C TRP A 157 5.24 -1.59 -5.11
N THR A 158 5.56 -2.78 -4.62
CA THR A 158 5.98 -3.88 -5.51
C THR A 158 4.80 -4.71 -5.93
N VAL A 159 3.80 -4.85 -5.07
CA VAL A 159 2.62 -5.67 -5.34
C VAL A 159 1.70 -5.02 -6.38
N TYR A 160 1.62 -3.68 -6.44
CA TYR A 160 0.71 -3.00 -7.39
C TYR A 160 1.02 -3.34 -8.85
N THR A 161 2.29 -3.57 -9.21
CA THR A 161 2.65 -3.90 -10.60
C THR A 161 2.01 -5.22 -11.02
N PHE A 162 2.00 -6.21 -10.12
CA PHE A 162 1.31 -7.49 -10.36
C PHE A 162 -0.20 -7.35 -10.45
N LEU A 163 -0.80 -6.36 -9.79
CA LEU A 163 -2.23 -6.12 -9.90
C LEU A 163 -2.61 -5.64 -11.29
N ALA A 164 -1.76 -4.82 -11.91
CA ALA A 164 -1.99 -4.38 -13.28
C ALA A 164 -1.86 -5.54 -14.27
N ASP A 165 -0.95 -6.49 -14.04
CA ASP A 165 -0.85 -7.72 -14.83
C ASP A 165 -2.11 -8.59 -14.71
N VAL A 166 -2.66 -8.73 -13.49
CA VAL A 166 -3.92 -9.47 -13.27
C VAL A 166 -5.12 -8.74 -13.89
N ASP A 167 -5.11 -7.40 -13.90
CA ASP A 167 -6.12 -6.62 -14.61
C ASP A 167 -6.03 -6.80 -16.14
N GLU A 168 -4.83 -6.94 -16.68
CA GLU A 168 -4.63 -7.24 -18.11
C GLU A 168 -5.35 -8.54 -18.50
N ILE A 169 -5.32 -9.57 -17.64
CA ILE A 169 -6.09 -10.81 -17.85
C ILE A 169 -7.59 -10.54 -17.85
N TYR A 170 -8.08 -9.71 -16.93
CA TYR A 170 -9.52 -9.49 -16.80
C TYR A 170 -10.07 -8.59 -17.91
N THR A 171 -9.39 -7.49 -18.21
CA THR A 171 -9.88 -6.43 -19.10
C THR A 171 -9.33 -6.53 -20.53
N GLY A 172 -8.25 -7.28 -20.75
CA GLY A 172 -7.52 -7.33 -22.03
C GLY A 172 -6.80 -6.03 -22.38
N ARG A 173 -6.71 -5.06 -21.47
CA ARG A 173 -6.07 -3.75 -21.69
C ARG A 173 -5.03 -3.48 -20.62
N ARG A 174 -3.95 -2.80 -21.00
CA ARG A 174 -2.98 -2.29 -20.03
C ARG A 174 -3.47 -1.00 -19.39
N ARG A 175 -3.75 -1.04 -18.09
CA ARG A 175 -4.33 0.07 -17.30
C ARG A 175 -3.48 0.47 -16.09
N GLU A 176 -2.17 0.25 -16.13
CA GLU A 176 -1.24 0.49 -15.01
C GLU A 176 -1.39 1.90 -14.39
N GLY A 177 -1.53 2.93 -15.23
CA GLY A 177 -1.72 4.32 -14.78
C GLY A 177 -3.00 4.55 -13.99
N ILE A 178 -4.09 3.86 -14.30
CA ILE A 178 -5.37 3.97 -13.58
C ILE A 178 -5.22 3.35 -12.18
N TYR A 179 -4.50 2.23 -12.05
CA TYR A 179 -4.22 1.59 -10.77
C TYR A 179 -3.32 2.44 -9.89
N ALA A 180 -2.22 2.97 -10.44
CA ALA A 180 -1.34 3.89 -9.73
C ALA A 180 -2.09 5.15 -9.27
N GLY A 181 -2.94 5.71 -10.14
CA GLY A 181 -3.82 6.84 -9.82
C GLY A 181 -4.81 6.51 -8.70
N ALA A 182 -5.50 5.37 -8.77
CA ALA A 182 -6.47 4.95 -7.76
C ALA A 182 -5.82 4.70 -6.39
N MET A 183 -4.66 4.05 -6.36
CA MET A 183 -3.89 3.78 -5.15
C MET A 183 -3.43 5.08 -4.49
N THR A 184 -2.76 5.97 -5.24
CA THR A 184 -2.23 7.24 -4.71
C THR A 184 -3.35 8.20 -4.28
N PHE A 185 -4.44 8.28 -5.03
CA PHE A 185 -5.60 9.09 -4.68
C PHE A 185 -6.24 8.61 -3.37
N SER A 186 -6.51 7.31 -3.27
CA SER A 186 -7.05 6.71 -2.04
C SER A 186 -6.10 6.90 -0.85
N GLY A 187 -4.80 6.79 -1.10
CA GLY A 187 -3.76 7.07 -0.10
C GLY A 187 -3.79 8.51 0.40
N LYS A 188 -3.91 9.49 -0.50
CA LYS A 188 -4.04 10.91 -0.11
C LYS A 188 -5.29 11.16 0.73
N ILE A 189 -6.43 10.60 0.33
CA ILE A 189 -7.67 10.71 1.11
C ILE A 189 -7.47 10.13 2.51
N LEU A 190 -6.91 8.92 2.60
CA LEU A 190 -6.68 8.30 3.90
C LEU A 190 -5.72 9.13 4.76
N ARG A 191 -4.62 9.63 4.18
CA ARG A 191 -3.68 10.50 4.90
C ARG A 191 -4.40 11.72 5.47
N SER A 192 -5.26 12.37 4.68
CA SER A 192 -6.08 13.48 5.15
C SER A 192 -7.03 13.06 6.28
N ILE A 193 -7.70 11.92 6.16
CA ILE A 193 -8.59 11.38 7.21
C ILE A 193 -7.81 11.13 8.51
N VAL A 194 -6.64 10.51 8.42
CA VAL A 194 -5.78 10.18 9.56
C VAL A 194 -5.34 11.45 10.28
N VAL A 195 -4.77 12.42 9.54
CA VAL A 195 -4.30 13.69 10.12
C VAL A 195 -5.46 14.52 10.68
N PHE A 196 -6.59 14.56 9.98
CA PHE A 196 -7.79 15.27 10.45
C PHE A 196 -8.35 14.63 11.72
N SER A 197 -8.50 13.30 11.76
CA SER A 197 -9.01 12.57 12.92
C SER A 197 -8.09 12.76 14.13
N MET A 198 -6.78 12.67 13.92
CA MET A 198 -5.78 12.97 14.94
C MET A 198 -5.97 14.40 15.49
N GLY A 199 -6.07 15.40 14.62
CA GLY A 199 -6.26 16.79 15.03
C GLY A 199 -7.58 17.03 15.77
N ALA A 200 -8.66 16.40 15.33
CA ALA A 200 -9.97 16.47 15.97
C ALA A 200 -9.94 15.85 17.38
N ILE A 201 -9.28 14.70 17.55
CA ILE A 201 -9.10 14.07 18.87
C ILE A 201 -8.29 14.99 19.78
N LEU A 202 -7.15 15.50 19.32
CA LEU A 202 -6.31 16.41 20.12
C LEU A 202 -7.09 17.67 20.54
N SER A 203 -7.84 18.28 19.63
CA SER A 203 -8.69 19.44 19.91
C SER A 203 -9.75 19.12 20.97
N PHE A 204 -10.42 17.97 20.85
CA PHE A 204 -11.43 17.51 21.80
C PHE A 204 -10.87 17.34 23.22
N TYR A 205 -9.65 16.82 23.35
CA TYR A 205 -8.96 16.67 24.64
C TYR A 205 -8.28 17.94 25.15
N GLY A 206 -8.49 19.08 24.48
CA GLY A 206 -8.04 20.39 24.92
C GLY A 206 -6.58 20.71 24.57
N PHE A 207 -6.02 20.09 23.52
CA PHE A 207 -4.66 20.37 23.08
C PHE A 207 -4.49 21.85 22.72
N GLN A 208 -3.54 22.52 23.39
CA GLN A 208 -3.27 23.95 23.20
C GLN A 208 -2.03 24.13 22.32
N SER A 209 -2.25 24.51 21.06
CA SER A 209 -1.15 24.82 20.15
C SER A 209 -0.22 25.89 20.74
N LYS A 210 1.08 25.61 20.77
CA LYS A 210 2.17 26.51 21.25
C LYS A 210 2.27 26.69 22.78
N ALA A 211 1.44 26.02 23.58
CA ALA A 211 1.63 26.01 25.03
C ALA A 211 2.82 25.11 25.41
N HIS A 212 3.65 25.57 26.35
CA HIS A 212 4.79 24.80 26.86
C HIS A 212 4.35 23.59 27.69
N SER A 213 3.22 23.70 28.39
CA SER A 213 2.56 22.61 29.11
C SER A 213 1.21 22.30 28.48
N GLN A 214 0.85 21.02 28.46
CA GLN A 214 -0.43 20.54 27.94
C GLN A 214 -1.27 19.99 29.10
N PRO A 215 -2.62 20.06 29.00
CA PRO A 215 -3.49 19.35 29.94
C PRO A 215 -3.15 17.86 29.97
N GLU A 216 -3.23 17.23 31.14
CA GLU A 216 -2.98 15.79 31.29
C GLU A 216 -3.85 14.96 30.34
N SER A 217 -5.11 15.36 30.17
CA SER A 217 -6.05 14.76 29.21
C SER A 217 -5.51 14.74 27.77
N ALA A 218 -4.86 15.81 27.32
CA ALA A 218 -4.28 15.89 25.99
C ALA A 218 -3.02 15.02 25.85
N VAL A 219 -2.18 14.97 26.89
CA VAL A 219 -0.98 14.11 26.94
C VAL A 219 -1.38 12.64 26.88
N THR A 220 -2.37 12.22 27.67
CA THR A 220 -2.90 10.85 27.62
C THR A 220 -3.52 10.54 26.26
N ALA A 221 -4.26 11.47 25.66
CA ALA A 221 -4.84 11.28 24.33
C ALA A 221 -3.75 11.06 23.26
N ILE A 222 -2.65 11.83 23.30
CA ILE A 222 -1.50 11.64 22.40
C ILE A 222 -0.91 10.24 22.57
N ALA A 223 -0.67 9.80 23.81
CA ALA A 223 -0.12 8.48 24.09
C ALA A 223 -1.04 7.34 23.64
N VAL A 224 -2.35 7.45 23.90
CA VAL A 224 -3.35 6.45 23.52
C VAL A 224 -3.51 6.37 22.00
N VAL A 225 -3.58 7.51 21.30
CA VAL A 225 -3.67 7.53 19.83
C VAL A 225 -2.39 6.97 19.20
N PHE A 226 -1.23 7.33 19.75
CA PHE A 226 0.06 6.81 19.29
C PHE A 226 0.15 5.28 19.43
N CYS A 227 -0.23 4.73 20.60
CA CYS A 227 -0.15 3.30 20.84
C CYS A 227 -1.30 2.55 20.16
N VAL A 228 -2.54 2.79 20.60
CA VAL A 228 -3.72 2.03 20.17
C VAL A 228 -4.05 2.30 18.71
N GLY A 229 -3.98 3.55 18.26
CA GLY A 229 -4.32 3.92 16.89
C GLY A 229 -3.37 3.31 15.86
N VAL A 230 -2.05 3.43 16.08
CA VAL A 230 -1.05 2.86 15.16
C VAL A 230 -1.10 1.34 15.15
N ILE A 231 -1.23 0.70 16.33
CA ILE A 231 -1.33 -0.76 16.44
C ILE A 231 -2.61 -1.27 15.78
N ALA A 232 -3.76 -0.62 15.98
CA ALA A 232 -5.02 -1.03 15.37
C ALA A 232 -4.95 -1.00 13.84
N LEU A 233 -4.38 0.07 13.26
CA LEU A 233 -4.18 0.17 11.81
C LEU A 233 -3.18 -0.88 11.30
N ALA A 234 -2.08 -1.12 12.02
CA ALA A 234 -1.12 -2.15 11.67
C ALA A 234 -1.72 -3.57 11.72
N LEU A 235 -2.56 -3.87 12.72
CA LEU A 235 -3.28 -5.14 12.82
C LEU A 235 -4.29 -5.31 11.68
N ALA A 236 -5.04 -4.26 11.34
CA ALA A 236 -5.94 -4.27 10.20
C ALA A 236 -5.16 -4.56 8.89
N ALA A 237 -3.98 -3.97 8.72
CA ALA A 237 -3.10 -4.23 7.59
C ALA A 237 -2.62 -5.69 7.53
N ILE A 238 -2.28 -6.30 8.68
CA ILE A 238 -1.95 -7.73 8.78
C ILE A 238 -3.13 -8.60 8.35
N VAL A 239 -4.35 -8.27 8.77
CA VAL A 239 -5.57 -9.00 8.36
C VAL A 239 -5.75 -8.96 6.85
N PHE A 240 -5.67 -7.77 6.22
CA PHE A 240 -5.76 -7.65 4.77
C PHE A 240 -4.62 -8.37 4.04
N SER A 241 -3.40 -8.32 4.58
CA SER A 241 -2.24 -9.01 4.01
C SER A 241 -2.39 -10.53 4.03
N LYS A 242 -3.00 -11.11 5.07
CA LYS A 242 -3.31 -12.55 5.14
C LYS A 242 -4.40 -12.96 4.15
N GLN A 243 -5.36 -12.09 3.87
CA GLN A 243 -6.42 -12.34 2.89
C GLN A 243 -5.93 -12.24 1.44
N MET A 244 -4.84 -11.50 1.23
CA MET A 244 -4.16 -11.36 -0.05
C MET A 244 -3.31 -12.63 -0.30
N LYS A 245 -3.92 -13.65 -0.92
CA LYS A 245 -3.23 -14.87 -1.37
C LYS A 245 -2.34 -14.63 -2.61
N LEU A 246 -1.65 -13.50 -2.66
CA LEU A 246 -0.73 -13.19 -3.74
C LEU A 246 0.64 -13.82 -3.41
N ASP A 247 0.78 -15.10 -3.76
CA ASP A 247 2.06 -15.80 -3.72
C ASP A 247 2.82 -15.58 -5.04
N ARG A 248 4.15 -15.61 -4.99
CA ARG A 248 5.02 -15.59 -6.18
C ARG A 248 4.64 -16.70 -7.15
N LYS A 249 4.25 -17.87 -6.63
CA LYS A 249 3.75 -18.99 -7.44
C LYS A 249 2.49 -18.64 -8.21
N ALA A 250 1.50 -18.02 -7.55
CA ALA A 250 0.27 -17.59 -8.18
C ALA A 250 0.53 -16.55 -9.28
N HIS A 251 1.47 -15.61 -9.03
CA HIS A 251 1.88 -14.65 -10.04
C HIS A 251 2.57 -15.28 -11.26
N LEU A 252 3.46 -16.26 -11.06
CA LEU A 252 4.09 -17.00 -12.18
C LEU A 252 3.06 -17.76 -13.02
N VAL A 253 2.07 -18.39 -12.37
CA VAL A 253 0.97 -19.09 -13.06
C VAL A 253 0.15 -18.12 -13.91
N VAL A 254 -0.17 -16.94 -13.37
CA VAL A 254 -0.86 -15.85 -14.08
C VAL A 254 -0.07 -15.39 -15.30
N LEU A 255 1.25 -15.15 -15.17
CA LEU A 255 2.10 -14.73 -16.28
C LEU A 255 2.20 -15.81 -17.38
N GLN A 256 2.31 -17.08 -17.00
CA GLN A 256 2.34 -18.20 -17.94
C GLN A 256 1.02 -18.30 -18.73
N GLU A 257 -0.10 -18.11 -18.05
CA GLU A 257 -1.41 -18.12 -18.70
C GLU A 257 -1.59 -16.94 -19.67
N VAL A 258 -1.10 -15.75 -19.29
CA VAL A 258 -1.06 -14.60 -20.21
C VAL A 258 -0.24 -14.90 -21.45
N ALA A 259 0.94 -15.49 -21.28
CA ALA A 259 1.80 -15.86 -22.41
C ALA A 259 1.13 -16.90 -23.32
N ARG A 260 0.41 -17.88 -22.75
CA ARG A 260 -0.34 -18.90 -23.50
C ARG A 260 -1.44 -18.30 -24.36
N ILE A 261 -2.24 -17.39 -23.80
CA ILE A 261 -3.31 -16.71 -24.55
C ILE A 261 -2.74 -15.80 -25.62
N LYS A 262 -1.66 -15.06 -25.33
CA LYS A 262 -0.96 -14.23 -26.32
C LYS A 262 -0.34 -15.06 -27.46
N ALA A 263 0.06 -16.30 -27.20
CA ALA A 263 0.53 -17.24 -28.21
C ALA A 263 -0.60 -17.88 -29.05
N GLY A 264 -1.86 -17.42 -28.90
CA GLY A 264 -3.02 -17.92 -29.65
C GLY A 264 -3.72 -19.10 -28.99
N GLY A 265 -3.43 -19.42 -27.73
CA GLY A 265 -4.13 -20.46 -26.97
C GLY A 265 -5.62 -20.14 -26.78
N LYS A 266 -6.48 -21.16 -26.86
CA LYS A 266 -7.92 -20.97 -26.61
C LYS A 266 -8.20 -20.81 -25.12
N ILE A 267 -9.18 -19.96 -24.78
CA ILE A 267 -9.64 -19.75 -23.39
C ILE A 267 -10.19 -21.06 -22.79
N SER A 268 -10.77 -21.94 -23.61
CA SER A 268 -11.30 -23.25 -23.20
C SER A 268 -10.25 -24.22 -22.68
N ASP A 269 -8.99 -24.05 -23.09
CA ASP A 269 -7.93 -25.04 -22.89
C ASP A 269 -7.13 -24.78 -21.59
N ILE A 270 -7.71 -24.01 -20.67
CA ILE A 270 -7.10 -23.68 -19.38
C ILE A 270 -7.03 -24.92 -18.48
N ALA A 271 -5.90 -25.11 -17.81
CA ALA A 271 -5.74 -26.17 -16.82
C ALA A 271 -6.60 -25.89 -15.56
N PRO A 272 -7.23 -26.91 -14.93
CA PRO A 272 -8.16 -26.70 -13.83
C PRO A 272 -7.55 -25.99 -12.61
N ASP A 273 -6.27 -26.24 -12.33
CA ASP A 273 -5.51 -25.61 -11.24
C ASP A 273 -5.22 -24.13 -11.52
N VAL A 274 -4.84 -23.78 -12.75
CA VAL A 274 -4.64 -22.40 -13.22
C VAL A 274 -5.95 -21.62 -13.15
N ARG A 275 -7.06 -22.25 -13.55
CA ARG A 275 -8.40 -21.65 -13.50
C ARG A 275 -8.77 -21.20 -12.09
N VAL A 276 -8.60 -22.06 -11.09
CA VAL A 276 -8.92 -21.74 -9.68
C VAL A 276 -8.08 -20.56 -9.18
N ILE A 277 -6.81 -20.48 -9.57
CA ILE A 277 -5.92 -19.39 -9.17
C ILE A 277 -6.37 -18.06 -9.81
N VAL A 278 -6.64 -18.05 -11.12
CA VAL A 278 -7.07 -16.85 -11.84
C VAL A 278 -8.42 -16.36 -11.31
N GLU A 279 -9.39 -17.24 -11.12
CA GLU A 279 -10.71 -16.90 -10.59
C GLU A 279 -10.65 -16.38 -9.14
N ASP A 280 -9.74 -16.89 -8.29
CA ASP A 280 -9.58 -16.36 -6.92
C ASP A 280 -8.92 -14.96 -6.91
N LEU A 281 -7.99 -14.70 -7.82
CA LEU A 281 -7.32 -13.40 -7.95
C LEU A 281 -8.24 -12.33 -8.56
N VAL A 282 -8.89 -12.67 -9.67
CA VAL A 282 -9.80 -11.78 -10.40
C VAL A 282 -11.09 -11.59 -9.61
N GLY A 283 -11.64 -12.69 -9.08
CA GLY A 283 -12.91 -12.73 -8.37
C GLY A 283 -14.13 -12.91 -9.27
N HIS A 284 -13.92 -13.16 -10.57
CA HIS A 284 -14.92 -13.45 -11.59
C HIS A 284 -14.57 -14.77 -12.28
N ARG A 285 -15.53 -15.36 -13.01
CA ARG A 285 -15.29 -16.61 -13.73
C ARG A 285 -14.30 -16.40 -14.87
N TYR A 286 -13.52 -17.42 -15.20
CA TYR A 286 -12.50 -17.32 -16.24
C TYR A 286 -13.09 -16.99 -17.62
N GLU A 287 -14.32 -17.40 -17.90
CA GLU A 287 -15.01 -17.08 -19.16
C GLU A 287 -15.33 -15.58 -19.31
N GLU A 288 -15.37 -14.83 -18.21
CA GLU A 288 -15.60 -13.38 -18.19
C GLU A 288 -14.29 -12.58 -18.29
N CYS A 289 -13.14 -13.25 -18.24
CA CYS A 289 -11.83 -12.65 -18.47
C CYS A 289 -11.63 -12.30 -19.96
N TRP A 290 -10.52 -11.63 -20.26
CA TRP A 290 -10.13 -11.22 -21.60
C TRP A 290 -11.12 -10.24 -22.25
N GLY A 291 -11.71 -9.36 -21.45
CA GLY A 291 -12.68 -8.36 -21.93
C GLY A 291 -14.09 -8.90 -22.19
N ASN A 292 -14.36 -10.18 -21.90
CA ASN A 292 -15.67 -10.80 -22.10
C ASN A 292 -16.71 -10.44 -21.02
N SER A 293 -16.31 -9.71 -19.96
CA SER A 293 -17.21 -9.33 -18.88
C SER A 293 -18.27 -8.33 -19.34
N LYS A 294 -19.48 -8.45 -18.78
CA LYS A 294 -20.60 -7.53 -19.05
C LYS A 294 -20.27 -6.06 -18.74
N LEU A 295 -19.29 -5.79 -17.88
CA LEU A 295 -18.85 -4.44 -17.50
C LEU A 295 -18.04 -3.75 -18.59
N PHE A 296 -17.42 -4.51 -19.51
CA PHE A 296 -16.57 -3.97 -20.57
C PHE A 296 -17.11 -4.23 -21.99
N LYS A 297 -18.21 -4.98 -22.13
CA LYS A 297 -18.86 -5.25 -23.43
C LYS A 297 -19.30 -3.98 -24.19
N ASP A 298 -19.62 -2.89 -23.49
CA ASP A 298 -20.01 -1.62 -24.11
C ASP A 298 -18.81 -0.73 -24.50
N ALA A 299 -17.60 -1.10 -24.08
CA ALA A 299 -16.38 -0.39 -24.45
C ALA A 299 -15.77 -1.11 -25.66
N ALA A 300 -16.25 -0.77 -26.86
CA ALA A 300 -15.82 -1.23 -28.20
C ALA A 300 -14.86 -2.43 -28.22
N PRO A 301 -15.26 -3.58 -28.83
CA PRO A 301 -14.39 -4.75 -28.89
C PRO A 301 -13.03 -4.33 -29.47
N ALA A 302 -11.95 -4.64 -28.76
CA ALA A 302 -10.65 -4.61 -29.39
C ALA A 302 -10.74 -5.56 -30.60
N PRO A 303 -10.38 -5.12 -31.82
CA PRO A 303 -10.34 -6.03 -32.94
C PRO A 303 -9.42 -7.18 -32.54
N ALA A 304 -9.90 -8.41 -32.71
CA ALA A 304 -9.08 -9.60 -32.56
C ALA A 304 -7.78 -9.34 -33.31
N GLN A 305 -6.64 -9.42 -32.62
CA GLN A 305 -5.34 -9.29 -33.26
C GLN A 305 -5.27 -10.37 -34.33
N THR A 306 -5.51 -9.98 -35.58
CA THR A 306 -5.24 -10.79 -36.75
C THR A 306 -3.74 -11.05 -36.72
N VAL A 307 -3.39 -12.30 -36.45
CA VAL A 307 -2.04 -12.84 -36.55
C VAL A 307 -1.56 -12.52 -37.97
N VAL A 308 -0.73 -11.49 -38.12
CA VAL A 308 0.01 -11.27 -39.35
C VAL A 308 1.19 -12.23 -39.27
N SER A 309 1.07 -13.33 -39.99
CA SER A 309 2.19 -14.20 -40.33
C SER A 309 3.17 -13.43 -41.23
N HIS A 310 4.37 -13.16 -40.73
CA HIS A 310 5.54 -12.87 -41.54
C HIS A 310 6.73 -13.66 -41.01
#